data_AF-A0A250FP58-F1
#
_entry.id   AF-A0A250FP58-F1
#
_cell.length_a   1.000
_cell.length_b   1.000
_cell.length_c   1.000
_cell.angle_alpha   90.00
_cell.angle_beta   90.00
_cell.angle_gamma   90.00
#
_symmetry.space_group_name_H-M   'P 1'
#
loop_
_entity.id
_entity.type
_entity.pdbx_description
1 polymer ?
#
loop_
_entity_poly.entity_id
_entity_poly.type
_entity_poly.pdbx_seq_one_letter_code
_entity_poly.pdbx_strand_id
1 'polypeptide(L)'
;MELFKGQSLLEFTERFKTDLDCEEYLASLKWEDGIFTASKTHNSKEYTITQIRRNRRKITEEIINKKTNEKTNEKTICEIITY
;
A
#
# COMPACT_ATOMS: atom_id res chain seq x y z
N MET A 1 -11.23 -3.35 25.67
CA MET A 1 -10.12 -3.02 24.76
C MET A 1 -9.43 -1.77 25.30
N GLU A 2 -8.33 -1.94 26.04
CA GLU A 2 -7.47 -0.85 26.50
C GLU A 2 -6.27 -0.76 25.53
N LEU A 3 -6.37 0.01 24.44
CA LEU A 3 -5.38 -0.06 23.37
C LEU A 3 -4.02 0.62 23.71
N PHE A 4 -3.96 1.47 24.73
CA PHE A 4 -2.80 2.35 24.93
C PHE A 4 -2.50 2.67 26.40
N LYS A 5 -2.62 1.71 27.32
CA LYS A 5 -2.14 1.91 28.69
C LYS A 5 -0.61 1.74 28.71
N GLY A 6 0.12 2.83 28.90
CA GLY A 6 1.59 2.81 29.13
C GLY A 6 2.48 3.25 27.97
N GLN A 7 1.93 3.68 26.83
CA GLN A 7 2.71 4.33 25.77
C GLN A 7 2.77 5.84 25.98
N SER A 8 3.95 6.43 25.76
CA SER A 8 4.10 7.88 25.81
C SER A 8 3.48 8.53 24.56
N LEU A 9 3.00 9.76 24.68
CA LEU A 9 2.46 10.53 23.55
C LEU A 9 3.48 10.61 22.39
N LEU A 10 4.78 10.66 22.71
CA LEU A 10 5.84 10.72 21.72
C LEU A 10 5.89 9.45 20.86
N GLU A 11 5.86 8.27 21.49
CA GLU A 11 5.83 6.97 20.78
C GLU A 11 4.58 6.82 19.89
N PHE A 12 3.44 7.35 20.34
CA PHE A 12 2.22 7.36 19.54
C PHE A 12 2.38 8.22 18.28
N THR A 13 2.92 9.44 18.42
CA THR A 13 3.15 10.34 17.28
C THR A 13 4.24 9.86 16.33
N GLU A 14 5.22 9.09 16.82
CA GLU A 14 6.21 8.47 15.97
C GLU A 14 5.65 7.30 15.16
N ARG A 15 4.71 6.55 15.75
CA ARG A 15 4.10 5.38 15.12
C ARG A 15 3.00 5.74 14.12
N PHE A 16 2.28 6.84 14.36
CA PHE A 16 1.17 7.30 13.52
C PHE A 16 1.48 8.66 12.89
N LYS A 17 2.37 8.67 11.91
CA LYS A 17 2.76 9.91 11.21
C LYS A 17 1.84 10.22 10.04
N THR A 18 1.21 9.20 9.46
CA THR A 18 0.33 9.32 8.31
C THR A 18 -0.95 8.54 8.52
N ASP A 19 -2.03 8.93 7.83
CA ASP A 19 -3.30 8.21 7.86
C ASP A 19 -3.14 6.74 7.45
N LEU A 20 -2.15 6.44 6.60
CA LEU A 20 -1.83 5.08 6.17
C LEU A 20 -1.30 4.21 7.33
N ASP A 21 -0.50 4.78 8.23
CA ASP A 21 0.02 4.06 9.41
C ASP A 21 -1.14 3.71 10.37
N CYS A 22 -2.11 4.62 10.49
CA CYS A 22 -3.33 4.42 11.27
C CYS A 22 -4.18 3.29 10.68
N GLU A 23 -4.40 3.30 9.36
CA GLU A 23 -5.15 2.27 8.67
C GLU A 23 -4.48 0.89 8.78
N GLU A 24 -3.15 0.80 8.67
CA GLU A 24 -2.41 -0.45 8.80
C GLU A 24 -2.52 -1.03 10.22
N TYR A 25 -2.42 -0.19 11.24
CA TYR A 25 -2.60 -0.62 12.62
C TYR A 25 -4.04 -1.08 12.89
N LEU A 26 -5.05 -0.33 12.45
CA LEU A 26 -6.46 -0.72 12.62
C LEU A 26 -6.80 -1.99 11.84
N ALA A 27 -6.20 -2.20 10.66
CA ALA A 27 -6.34 -3.42 9.90
C ALA A 27 -5.68 -4.62 10.62
N SER A 28 -4.51 -4.41 11.23
CA SER A 28 -3.85 -5.46 12.02
C SER A 28 -4.64 -5.85 13.27
N LEU A 29 -5.30 -4.87 13.90
CA LEU A 29 -6.02 -5.04 15.15
C LEU A 29 -7.43 -5.62 14.95
N LYS A 30 -8.06 -5.35 13.81
CA LYS A 30 -9.37 -5.93 13.47
C LYS A 30 -9.30 -7.38 12.96
N TRP A 31 -8.13 -7.89 12.56
CA TRP A 31 -8.04 -9.14 11.78
C TRP A 31 -6.84 -10.01 12.19
N GLU A 32 -6.79 -10.40 13.47
CA GLU A 32 -5.80 -11.35 14.04
C GLU A 32 -5.77 -12.70 13.29
N ASP A 33 -6.85 -13.11 12.62
CA ASP A 33 -6.98 -14.42 11.96
C ASP A 33 -6.55 -14.48 10.48
N GLY A 34 -5.97 -13.41 9.92
CA GLY A 34 -5.18 -13.51 8.69
C GLY A 34 -5.92 -13.75 7.36
N ILE A 35 -7.25 -13.75 7.35
CA ILE A 35 -8.08 -13.89 6.14
C ILE A 35 -8.82 -12.60 5.85
N PHE A 36 -8.60 -12.04 4.66
CA PHE A 36 -9.28 -10.85 4.17
C PHE A 36 -10.19 -11.24 3.00
N THR A 37 -11.49 -10.96 3.12
CA THR A 37 -12.41 -11.10 2.00
C THR A 37 -12.63 -9.74 1.36
N ALA A 38 -12.19 -9.58 0.11
CA ALA A 38 -12.47 -8.38 -0.65
C ALA A 38 -13.89 -8.48 -1.21
N SER A 39 -14.91 -8.14 -0.43
CA SER A 39 -16.28 -8.15 -0.90
C SER A 39 -16.59 -6.82 -1.63
N LYS A 40 -16.40 -6.82 -2.95
CA LYS A 40 -17.13 -5.90 -3.83
C LYS A 40 -18.02 -6.78 -4.70
N THR A 41 -19.33 -6.77 -4.42
CA THR A 41 -20.43 -7.40 -5.19
C THR A 41 -20.33 -8.92 -5.44
N HIS A 42 -21.20 -9.73 -4.81
CA HIS A 42 -21.55 -11.16 -5.05
C HIS A 42 -20.45 -12.21 -5.42
N ASN A 43 -19.18 -11.84 -5.51
CA ASN A 43 -18.04 -12.67 -5.87
C ASN A 43 -16.89 -12.38 -4.89
N SER A 44 -17.15 -12.56 -3.59
CA SER A 44 -16.12 -12.40 -2.56
C SER A 44 -14.99 -13.40 -2.82
N LYS A 45 -13.80 -12.89 -3.15
CA LYS A 45 -12.58 -13.68 -3.16
C LYS A 45 -11.89 -13.50 -1.81
N GLU A 46 -11.58 -14.63 -1.18
CA GLU A 46 -10.80 -14.66 0.05
C GLU A 46 -9.32 -14.61 -0.31
N TYR A 47 -8.59 -13.69 0.31
CA TYR A 47 -7.16 -13.54 0.13
C TYR A 47 -6.49 -13.59 1.50
N THR A 48 -5.39 -14.33 1.58
CA THR A 48 -4.52 -14.24 2.75
C THR A 48 -3.72 -12.94 2.71
N ILE A 49 -3.33 -12.42 3.87
CA ILE A 49 -2.53 -11.18 3.98
C ILE A 49 -1.28 -11.22 3.05
N THR A 50 -0.63 -12.37 2.94
CA THR A 50 0.56 -12.55 2.10
C THR A 50 0.24 -12.39 0.61
N GLN A 51 -0.93 -12.86 0.15
CA GLN A 51 -1.36 -12.70 -1.24
C GLN A 51 -1.66 -11.23 -1.55
N ILE A 52 -2.27 -10.50 -0.62
CA ILE A 52 -2.55 -9.06 -0.78
C ILE A 52 -1.26 -8.26 -0.90
N ARG A 53 -0.30 -8.50 -0.01
CA ARG A 53 1.02 -7.85 -0.07
C ARG A 53 1.72 -8.10 -1.40
N ARG A 54 1.69 -9.34 -1.91
CA ARG A 54 2.27 -9.67 -3.22
C ARG A 54 1.55 -8.96 -4.35
N ASN A 55 0.23 -8.95 -4.36
CA ASN A 55 -0.56 -8.27 -5.39
C ASN A 55 -0.29 -6.75 -5.37
N ARG A 56 -0.19 -6.13 -4.19
CA ARG A 56 0.14 -4.70 -4.06
C ARG A 56 1.52 -4.39 -4.62
N ARG A 57 2.55 -5.21 -4.34
CA ARG A 57 3.89 -5.04 -4.92
C ARG A 57 3.86 -5.12 -6.44
N LYS A 58 3.21 -6.14 -7.01
CA LYS A 58 3.06 -6.30 -8.46
C LYS A 58 2.41 -5.08 -9.12
N ILE A 59 1.32 -4.57 -8.55
CA ILE A 59 0.63 -3.38 -9.06
C ILE A 59 1.55 -2.15 -8.97
N THR A 60 2.29 -2.00 -7.88
CA THR A 60 3.20 -0.86 -7.67
C THR A 60 4.36 -0.90 -8.68
N GLU A 61 4.98 -2.07 -8.88
CA GLU A 61 6.05 -2.29 -9.86
C GLU A 61 5.58 -2.00 -11.28
N GLU A 62 4.37 -2.45 -11.65
CA GLU A 62 3.79 -2.19 -12.97
C GLU A 62 3.55 -0.70 -13.22
N ILE A 63 3.05 0.03 -12.22
CA ILE A 63 2.86 1.49 -12.29
C ILE A 63 4.21 2.20 -12.45
N ILE A 64 5.23 1.79 -11.69
CA ILE A 64 6.58 2.37 -11.77
C ILE A 64 7.17 2.14 -13.16
N ASN A 65 7.14 0.91 -13.66
CA ASN A 65 7.68 0.54 -14.97
C ASN A 65 6.99 1.31 -16.11
N LYS A 66 5.68 1.50 -16.02
CA LYS A 66 4.94 2.31 -17.00
C LYS A 66 5.40 3.77 -17.00
N LYS A 67 5.56 4.38 -15.81
CA LYS A 67 6.05 5.75 -15.66
C LYS A 67 7.49 5.91 -16.14
N THR A 68 8.37 4.93 -15.90
CA THR A 68 9.74 4.98 -16.40
C THR A 68 9.78 4.90 -17.91
N ASN A 69 8.96 4.04 -18.53
CA ASN A 69 8.88 3.91 -19.98
C ASN A 69 8.36 5.19 -20.65
N GLU A 70 7.36 5.83 -20.06
CA GLU A 70 6.85 7.13 -20.52
C GLU A 70 7.94 8.21 -20.45
N LYS A 71 8.64 8.30 -19.32
CA LYS A 71 9.75 9.24 -19.13
C LYS A 71 10.94 8.99 -20.08
N THR A 72 11.25 7.72 -20.39
CA THR A 72 12.29 7.41 -21.39
C THR A 72 11.87 7.82 -22.79
N ASN A 73 10.60 7.65 -23.15
CA ASN A 73 10.08 8.06 -24.46
C ASN A 73 10.04 9.59 -24.60
N GLU A 74 9.68 10.32 -23.55
CA GLU A 74 9.76 11.79 -23.57
C GLU A 74 11.21 12.27 -23.76
N LYS A 75 12.16 11.63 -23.07
CA LYS A 75 13.57 11.98 -23.18
C LYS A 75 14.11 11.76 -24.61
N THR A 76 13.78 10.63 -25.24
CA THR A 76 14.22 10.35 -26.61
C THR A 76 13.60 11.30 -27.63
N ILE A 77 12.33 11.69 -27.46
CA ILE A 77 11.67 12.70 -28.32
C ILE A 77 12.38 14.05 -28.19
N CYS A 78 12.68 14.50 -26.97
CA CYS A 78 13.40 15.74 -26.74
C CYS A 78 14.79 15.72 -27.39
N GLU A 79 15.53 14.62 -27.26
CA GLU A 79 16.85 14.44 -27.89
C GLU A 79 16.79 14.52 -29.42
N ILE A 80 15.76 13.91 -30.05
CA ILE A 80 15.55 13.95 -31.51
C ILE A 80 15.23 15.36 -32.00
N ILE A 81 14.39 16.12 -31.28
CA ILE A 81 13.99 17.48 -31.70
C ILE A 81 15.13 18.49 -31.57
N THR A 82 16.06 18.26 -30.65
CA THR A 82 17.20 19.16 -30.40
C THR A 82 18.37 19.03 -31.39
N TYR A 83 18.35 18.03 -32.27
CA TYR A 83 19.40 17.74 -33.25
C TYR A 83 18.98 18.16 -34.67
#